data_AF-A0A1G3HFL4-F1
#
_entry.id   AF-A0A1G3HFL4-F1
#
_cell.length_a   1.000
_cell.length_b   1.000
_cell.length_c   1.000
_cell.angle_alpha   90.00
_cell.angle_beta   90.00
_cell.angle_gamma   90.00
#
_symmetry.space_group_name_H-M   'P 1'
#
loop_
_entity.id
_entity.type
_entity.pdbx_description
1 polymer ?
#
loop_
_entity_poly.entity_id
_entity_poly.type
_entity_poly.pdbx_seq_one_letter_code
_entity_poly.pdbx_strand_id
1 'polypeptide(L)'
;MLAGLALASVGSIPQAALAQVPGPTELNGQKVLTLVSRDPPGIRCNNNIQIAAELSNVYKVPVVVVPVTYAGAGAKAPAVYYGGQLLAVDGGDFNGMTSYQMIADVLEIEGAPKQEQQGRLLEIKKDFEALKASIKAGG
;
A
#
# COMPACT_ATOMS: atom_id res chain seq x y z
N MET A 1 61.69 8.89 -5.49
CA MET A 1 60.86 7.78 -6.01
C MET A 1 60.40 6.95 -4.83
N LEU A 2 59.10 6.94 -4.54
CA LEU A 2 58.32 5.75 -4.15
C LEU A 2 56.87 6.22 -3.99
N ALA A 3 56.05 5.93 -4.99
CA ALA A 3 54.61 6.19 -4.99
C ALA A 3 53.91 5.08 -4.21
N GLY A 4 53.18 5.45 -3.15
CA GLY A 4 52.30 4.54 -2.42
C GLY A 4 50.97 4.39 -3.15
N LEU A 5 50.71 3.18 -3.66
CA LEU A 5 49.49 2.81 -4.36
C LEU A 5 48.40 2.50 -3.33
N ALA A 6 47.40 3.37 -3.19
CA ALA A 6 46.21 3.09 -2.38
C ALA A 6 45.19 2.31 -3.23
N LEU A 7 45.04 1.00 -2.98
CA LEU A 7 43.92 0.22 -3.50
C LEU A 7 42.67 0.54 -2.67
N ALA A 8 41.77 1.35 -3.23
CA ALA A 8 40.41 1.47 -2.73
C ALA A 8 39.62 0.22 -3.16
N SER A 9 39.33 -0.67 -2.21
CA SER A 9 38.39 -1.76 -2.41
C SER A 9 36.98 -1.19 -2.59
N VAL A 10 36.52 -1.08 -3.84
CA VAL A 10 35.11 -0.86 -4.17
C VAL A 10 34.34 -2.10 -3.74
N GLY A 11 33.79 -2.07 -2.52
CA GLY A 11 32.84 -3.05 -2.05
C GLY A 11 31.57 -2.96 -2.91
N SER A 12 31.25 -4.03 -3.60
CA SER A 12 30.00 -4.21 -4.35
C SER A 12 28.80 -4.10 -3.40
N ILE A 13 27.99 -3.05 -3.56
CA ILE A 13 26.72 -2.88 -2.85
C ILE A 13 25.78 -3.99 -3.32
N PRO A 14 25.20 -4.83 -2.43
CA PRO A 14 24.24 -5.84 -2.84
C PRO A 14 23.00 -5.18 -3.44
N GLN A 15 22.61 -5.61 -4.65
CA GLN A 15 21.48 -5.12 -5.45
C GLN A 15 20.13 -5.11 -4.69
N ALA A 16 20.03 -5.85 -3.57
CA ALA A 16 18.88 -5.83 -2.68
C ALA A 16 18.61 -4.44 -2.03
N ALA A 17 19.59 -3.53 -2.06
CA ALA A 17 19.49 -2.18 -1.54
C ALA A 17 18.79 -1.16 -2.48
N LEU A 18 18.27 -1.59 -3.64
CA LEU A 18 17.67 -0.68 -4.64
C LEU A 18 16.18 -0.95 -4.95
N ALA A 19 15.49 -1.78 -4.18
CA ALA A 19 14.02 -1.78 -4.22
C ALA A 19 13.50 -0.54 -3.48
N GLN A 20 13.59 0.62 -4.13
CA GLN A 20 13.00 1.86 -3.63
C GLN A 20 11.48 1.72 -3.64
N VAL A 21 10.82 2.15 -2.56
CA VAL A 21 9.36 2.18 -2.51
C VAL A 21 8.86 3.09 -3.62
N PRO A 22 7.97 2.61 -4.52
CA PRO A 22 7.49 3.44 -5.61
C PRO A 22 6.68 4.63 -5.11
N GLY A 23 6.99 5.83 -5.59
CA GLY A 23 6.26 7.05 -5.21
C GLY A 23 6.67 7.64 -3.85
N PRO A 24 5.91 8.61 -3.32
CA PRO A 24 6.23 9.26 -2.05
C PRO A 24 5.98 8.32 -0.87
N THR A 25 6.91 8.28 0.09
CA THR A 25 6.73 7.58 1.36
C THR A 25 6.03 8.45 2.41
N GLU A 26 6.12 9.78 2.26
CA GLU A 26 5.46 10.76 3.11
C GLU A 26 4.89 11.93 2.27
N LEU A 27 3.76 12.48 2.71
CA LEU A 27 3.14 13.69 2.16
C LEU A 27 2.68 14.57 3.33
N ASN A 28 3.10 15.84 3.34
CA ASN A 28 2.78 16.80 4.40
C ASN A 28 3.09 16.29 5.83
N GLY A 29 4.20 15.57 5.99
CA GLY A 29 4.61 15.00 7.28
C GLY A 29 3.83 13.75 7.70
N GLN A 30 3.03 13.19 6.79
CA GLN A 30 2.25 11.99 7.04
C GLN A 30 2.68 10.82 6.14
N LYS A 31 2.87 9.64 6.74
CA LYS A 31 3.17 8.40 6.03
C LYS A 31 2.09 8.05 5.00
N VAL A 32 2.52 7.65 3.81
CA VAL A 32 1.66 7.30 2.67
C VAL A 32 1.40 5.80 2.65
N LEU A 33 0.16 5.41 2.37
CA LEU A 33 -0.22 4.05 1.99
C LEU A 33 -0.07 3.89 0.47
N THR A 34 0.99 3.20 0.05
CA THR A 34 1.32 3.01 -1.37
C THR A 34 0.91 1.61 -1.81
N LEU A 35 0.10 1.54 -2.88
CA LEU A 35 -0.34 0.30 -3.52
C LEU A 35 0.30 0.15 -4.90
N VAL A 36 1.16 -0.85 -5.08
CA VAL A 36 1.67 -1.20 -6.42
C VAL A 36 0.69 -2.18 -7.07
N SER A 37 0.07 -1.77 -8.16
CA SER A 37 -1.02 -2.51 -8.82
C SER A 37 -0.62 -3.00 -10.21
N ARG A 38 -1.14 -4.18 -10.62
CA ARG A 38 -1.02 -4.62 -12.01
C ARG A 38 -1.85 -3.73 -12.93
N ASP A 39 -1.48 -3.72 -14.21
CA ASP A 39 -2.19 -3.01 -15.27
C ASP A 39 -2.74 -3.99 -16.31
N PRO A 40 -4.06 -4.20 -16.38
CA PRO A 40 -5.09 -3.72 -15.47
C PRO A 40 -5.05 -4.41 -14.07
N PRO A 41 -5.69 -3.82 -13.04
CA PRO A 41 -5.71 -4.41 -11.70
C PRO A 41 -6.39 -5.78 -11.65
N GLY A 42 -5.67 -6.77 -11.11
CA GLY A 42 -6.24 -8.08 -10.81
C GLY A 42 -7.02 -8.09 -9.48
N ILE A 43 -7.62 -9.25 -9.14
CA ILE A 43 -8.45 -9.43 -7.93
C ILE A 43 -7.75 -8.92 -6.66
N ARG A 44 -6.47 -9.30 -6.46
CA ARG A 44 -5.71 -8.87 -5.27
C ARG A 44 -5.42 -7.37 -5.24
N CYS A 45 -5.13 -6.76 -6.39
CA CYS A 45 -4.94 -5.31 -6.48
C CYS A 45 -6.25 -4.56 -6.17
N ASN A 46 -7.37 -5.00 -6.76
CA ASN A 46 -8.69 -4.43 -6.50
C ASN A 46 -9.12 -4.55 -5.03
N ASN A 47 -8.77 -5.65 -4.36
CA ASN A 47 -8.97 -5.79 -2.92
C ASN A 47 -8.23 -4.70 -2.13
N ASN A 48 -6.93 -4.51 -2.39
CA ASN A 48 -6.15 -3.53 -1.64
C ASN A 48 -6.61 -2.10 -1.91
N ILE A 49 -7.03 -1.78 -3.14
CA ILE A 49 -7.62 -0.47 -3.49
C ILE A 49 -8.93 -0.24 -2.71
N GLN A 50 -9.81 -1.24 -2.64
CA GLN A 50 -11.05 -1.15 -1.86
C GLN A 50 -10.76 -0.93 -0.37
N ILE A 51 -9.83 -1.70 0.19
CA ILE A 51 -9.44 -1.54 1.60
C ILE A 51 -8.87 -0.15 1.87
N ALA A 52 -8.00 0.37 0.99
CA ALA A 52 -7.46 1.70 1.15
C ALA A 52 -8.54 2.79 1.07
N ALA A 53 -9.53 2.61 0.20
CA ALA A 53 -10.70 3.49 0.13
C ALA A 53 -11.52 3.43 1.43
N GLU A 54 -11.82 2.23 1.95
CA GLU A 54 -12.53 2.04 3.21
C GLU A 54 -11.79 2.68 4.39
N LEU A 55 -10.48 2.47 4.50
CA LEU A 55 -9.66 3.05 5.56
C LEU A 55 -9.61 4.57 5.49
N SER A 56 -9.60 5.15 4.29
CA SER A 56 -9.64 6.61 4.10
C SER A 56 -10.93 7.25 4.60
N ASN A 57 -12.00 6.46 4.84
CA ASN A 57 -13.25 6.92 5.46
C ASN A 57 -13.20 6.92 7.00
N VAL A 58 -12.12 6.42 7.61
CA VAL A 58 -11.91 6.34 9.07
C VAL A 58 -10.65 7.10 9.49
N TYR A 59 -9.57 6.94 8.73
CA TYR A 59 -8.28 7.55 8.96
C TYR A 59 -8.04 8.66 7.94
N LYS A 60 -7.46 9.77 8.38
CA LYS A 60 -6.79 10.71 7.48
C LYS A 60 -5.53 9.96 7.04
N VAL A 61 -5.47 9.41 5.83
CA VAL A 61 -4.29 8.69 5.32
C VAL A 61 -4.10 9.01 3.84
N PRO A 62 -2.92 9.48 3.40
CA PRO A 62 -2.64 9.64 1.98
C PRO A 62 -2.53 8.27 1.32
N VAL A 63 -3.29 8.04 0.25
CA VAL A 63 -3.23 6.79 -0.54
C VAL A 63 -2.68 7.09 -1.92
N VAL A 64 -1.68 6.32 -2.35
CA VAL A 64 -1.13 6.40 -3.70
C VAL A 64 -1.23 5.03 -4.36
N VAL A 65 -1.85 4.98 -5.53
CA VAL A 65 -1.86 3.77 -6.37
C VAL A 65 -0.85 3.96 -7.49
N VAL A 66 0.17 3.12 -7.51
CA VAL A 66 1.22 3.13 -8.54
C VAL A 66 1.01 1.93 -9.46
N PRO A 67 0.78 2.15 -10.76
CA PRO A 67 0.77 1.05 -11.72
C PRO A 67 2.16 0.42 -11.81
N VAL A 68 2.26 -0.91 -11.86
CA VAL A 68 3.55 -1.65 -11.79
C VAL A 68 4.46 -1.28 -12.96
N THR A 69 3.88 -0.91 -14.09
CA THR A 69 4.59 -0.40 -15.28
C THR A 69 5.32 0.92 -15.03
N TYR A 70 4.94 1.68 -13.99
CA TYR A 70 5.56 2.93 -13.55
C TYR A 70 6.29 2.81 -12.20
N ALA A 71 6.28 1.62 -11.59
CA ALA A 71 6.82 1.40 -10.24
C ALA A 71 8.35 1.22 -10.21
N GLY A 72 9.01 1.25 -11.37
CA GLY A 72 10.45 1.05 -11.50
C GLY A 72 10.84 -0.41 -11.72
N ALA A 73 12.11 -0.63 -12.05
CA ALA A 73 12.63 -1.95 -12.39
C ALA A 73 12.59 -2.89 -11.18
N GLY A 74 12.06 -4.11 -11.37
CA GLY A 74 11.97 -5.13 -10.33
C GLY A 74 10.80 -4.97 -9.35
N ALA A 75 9.97 -3.94 -9.51
CA ALA A 75 8.74 -3.80 -8.74
C ALA A 75 7.80 -4.99 -8.97
N LYS A 76 7.21 -5.48 -7.89
CA LYS A 76 6.22 -6.58 -7.91
C LYS A 76 4.83 -6.04 -7.66
N ALA A 77 3.85 -6.66 -8.29
CA ALA A 77 2.44 -6.33 -8.08
C ALA A 77 1.59 -7.61 -7.94
N PRO A 78 0.70 -7.65 -6.93
CA PRO A 78 0.42 -6.60 -5.94
C PRO A 78 1.55 -6.40 -4.91
N ALA A 79 1.73 -5.16 -4.46
CA ALA A 79 2.52 -4.85 -3.26
C ALA A 79 1.88 -3.69 -2.48
N VAL A 80 2.03 -3.70 -1.16
CA VAL A 80 1.48 -2.69 -0.25
C VAL A 80 2.57 -2.21 0.68
N TYR A 81 2.75 -0.89 0.76
CA TYR A 81 3.71 -0.23 1.64
C TYR A 81 3.01 0.82 2.50
N TYR A 82 3.53 1.07 3.70
CA TYR A 82 3.15 2.21 4.53
C TYR A 82 4.38 2.95 5.02
N GLY A 83 4.52 4.24 4.69
CA GLY A 83 5.68 5.03 5.13
C GLY A 83 7.03 4.48 4.68
N GLY A 84 7.07 3.74 3.57
CA GLY A 84 8.28 3.06 3.09
C GLY A 84 8.46 1.61 3.61
N GLN A 85 7.68 1.18 4.61
CA GLN A 85 7.72 -0.20 5.10
C GLN A 85 6.86 -1.11 4.22
N LEU A 86 7.43 -2.22 3.76
CA LEU A 86 6.69 -3.24 3.02
C LEU A 86 5.77 -4.03 3.96
N LEU A 87 4.50 -4.13 3.60
CA LEU A 87 3.48 -4.85 4.37
C LEU A 87 3.04 -6.16 3.70
N ALA A 88 2.98 -6.17 2.36
CA ALA A 88 2.61 -7.35 1.58
C ALA A 88 3.18 -7.27 0.17
N VAL A 89 3.58 -8.40 -0.43
CA VAL A 89 4.10 -8.46 -1.81
C VAL A 89 3.79 -9.79 -2.52
N ASP A 90 3.56 -9.73 -3.82
CA ASP A 90 3.36 -10.90 -4.68
C ASP A 90 4.54 -11.89 -4.58
N GLY A 91 4.23 -13.16 -4.28
CA GLY A 91 5.22 -14.20 -4.02
C GLY A 91 6.00 -14.05 -2.70
N GLY A 92 5.58 -13.16 -1.80
CA GLY A 92 6.11 -13.00 -0.45
C GLY A 92 4.98 -12.84 0.56
N ASP A 93 5.14 -11.90 1.50
CA ASP A 93 4.20 -11.70 2.60
C ASP A 93 2.76 -11.47 2.10
N PHE A 94 1.86 -12.29 2.65
CA PHE A 94 0.43 -12.35 2.31
C PHE A 94 0.12 -12.47 0.81
N ASN A 95 1.11 -12.88 0.00
CA ASN A 95 1.04 -12.91 -1.46
C ASN A 95 0.52 -11.58 -2.06
N GLY A 96 0.86 -10.47 -1.40
CA GLY A 96 0.50 -9.10 -1.77
C GLY A 96 -0.96 -8.72 -1.57
N MET A 97 -1.74 -9.49 -0.81
CA MET A 97 -3.12 -9.14 -0.45
C MET A 97 -3.21 -8.78 1.03
N THR A 98 -3.80 -7.63 1.35
CA THR A 98 -3.97 -7.18 2.74
C THR A 98 -5.45 -7.31 3.16
N SER A 99 -5.71 -7.26 4.46
CA SER A 99 -7.06 -7.12 5.02
C SER A 99 -7.25 -5.73 5.61
N TYR A 100 -8.51 -5.33 5.84
CA TYR A 100 -8.83 -4.08 6.52
C TYR A 100 -8.14 -4.01 7.90
N GLN A 101 -8.29 -5.06 8.71
CA GLN A 101 -7.74 -5.11 10.07
C GLN A 101 -6.22 -4.99 10.08
N MET A 102 -5.53 -5.69 9.17
CA MET A 102 -4.07 -5.64 9.10
C MET A 102 -3.54 -4.21 8.91
N ILE A 103 -4.15 -3.45 8.01
CA ILE A 103 -3.71 -2.06 7.77
C ILE A 103 -4.22 -1.13 8.87
N ALA A 104 -5.44 -1.32 9.36
CA ALA A 104 -5.96 -0.57 10.50
C ALA A 104 -5.05 -0.70 11.73
N ASP A 105 -4.59 -1.91 12.06
CA ASP A 105 -3.70 -2.14 13.19
C ASP A 105 -2.37 -1.40 13.02
N VAL A 106 -1.78 -1.43 11.80
CA VAL A 106 -0.57 -0.65 11.48
C VAL A 106 -0.84 0.85 11.66
N LEU A 107 -1.95 1.36 11.15
CA LEU A 107 -2.32 2.77 11.27
C LEU A 107 -2.53 3.19 12.73
N GLU A 108 -3.13 2.32 13.56
CA GLU A 108 -3.35 2.60 14.98
C GLU A 108 -2.04 2.59 15.77
N ILE A 109 -1.15 1.61 15.52
CA ILE A 109 0.19 1.54 16.14
C ILE A 109 1.02 2.78 15.78
N GLU A 110 0.94 3.21 14.53
CA GLU A 110 1.67 4.37 13.99
C GLU A 110 0.98 5.71 14.31
N GLY A 111 -0.14 5.70 15.03
CA GLY A 111 -0.82 6.90 15.51
C GLY A 111 -1.46 7.73 14.38
N ALA A 112 -1.91 7.10 13.30
CA ALA A 112 -2.57 7.79 12.20
C ALA A 112 -3.84 8.51 12.68
N PRO A 113 -4.01 9.81 12.36
CA PRO A 113 -5.16 10.58 12.83
C PRO A 113 -6.46 10.06 12.21
N LYS A 114 -7.54 10.04 13.01
CA LYS A 114 -8.88 9.66 12.55
C LYS A 114 -9.61 10.85 11.93
N GLN A 115 -10.55 10.56 11.03
CA GLN A 115 -11.48 11.55 10.48
C GLN A 115 -12.43 12.02 11.59
N GLU A 116 -12.82 13.29 11.56
CA GLU A 116 -13.78 13.86 12.52
C GLU A 116 -15.22 13.43 12.20
N GLN A 117 -15.48 13.19 10.92
CA GLN A 117 -16.76 12.73 10.41
C GLN A 117 -16.56 11.39 9.72
N GLN A 118 -17.57 10.53 9.83
CA GLN A 118 -17.54 9.25 9.16
C GLN A 118 -17.63 9.46 7.65
N GLY A 119 -16.77 8.78 6.89
CA GLY A 119 -16.80 8.88 5.44
C GLY A 119 -18.00 8.15 4.80
N ARG A 120 -18.39 8.61 3.60
CA ARG A 120 -19.57 8.15 2.86
C ARG A 120 -19.64 6.64 2.62
N LEU A 121 -18.51 5.95 2.42
CA LEU A 121 -18.50 4.51 2.17
C LEU A 121 -19.06 3.70 3.35
N LEU A 122 -18.95 4.24 4.56
CA LEU A 122 -19.47 3.59 5.76
C LEU A 122 -20.95 3.93 5.99
N GLU A 123 -21.39 5.13 5.61
CA GLU A 123 -22.80 5.54 5.70
C GLU A 123 -23.70 4.65 4.82
N ILE A 124 -23.27 4.37 3.58
CA ILE A 124 -24.08 3.62 2.61
C ILE A 124 -24.07 2.09 2.83
N LYS A 125 -23.20 1.58 3.70
CA LYS A 125 -22.97 0.13 3.84
C LYS A 125 -24.23 -0.61 4.26
N LYS A 126 -25.00 -0.03 5.18
CA LYS A 126 -26.26 -0.63 5.65
C LYS A 126 -27.28 -0.73 4.53
N ASP A 127 -27.46 0.35 3.78
CA ASP A 127 -28.44 0.42 2.69
C ASP A 127 -28.05 -0.51 1.54
N PHE A 128 -26.75 -0.61 1.25
CA PHE A 128 -26.23 -1.54 0.26
C PHE A 128 -26.46 -3.01 0.64
N GLU A 129 -26.23 -3.38 1.90
CA GLU A 129 -26.50 -4.74 2.37
C GLU A 129 -28.01 -5.03 2.43
N ALA A 130 -28.84 -4.05 2.76
CA ALA A 130 -30.29 -4.17 2.68
C ALA A 130 -30.76 -4.40 1.23
N LEU A 131 -30.19 -3.67 0.27
CA LEU A 131 -30.46 -3.84 -1.16
C LEU A 131 -30.04 -5.24 -1.66
N LYS A 132 -28.85 -5.70 -1.27
CA LYS A 132 -28.42 -7.08 -1.59
C LYS A 132 -29.39 -8.12 -1.02
N ALA A 133 -29.86 -7.92 0.21
CA ALA A 133 -30.79 -8.83 0.85
C ALA A 133 -32.14 -8.86 0.12
N SER A 134 -32.68 -7.71 -0.29
CA SER A 134 -33.95 -7.65 -1.04
C SER A 134 -33.85 -8.32 -2.41
N ILE A 135 -32.73 -8.12 -3.13
CA ILE A 135 -32.48 -8.79 -4.41
C ILE A 135 -32.43 -10.32 -4.22
N LYS A 136 -31.74 -10.80 -3.18
CA LYS A 136 -31.68 -12.24 -2.86
C LYS A 136 -33.04 -12.83 -2.47
N ALA A 137 -33.91 -12.02 -1.86
CA ALA A 137 -35.24 -12.43 -1.44
C ALA A 137 -36.28 -12.39 -2.58
N GLY A 138 -35.92 -11.87 -3.76
CA GLY A 138 -36.82 -11.85 -4.93
C GLY A 138 -37.66 -10.58 -5.10
N GLY A 139 -37.44 -9.55 -4.28
CA GLY A 139 -38.21 -8.30 -4.30
C GLY A 139 -39.43 -8.33 -3.39
#